data_AF-A0A6A4H6I2-F1
#
_entry.id   AF-A0A6A4H6I2-F1
#
_cell.length_a   1.000
_cell.length_b   1.000
_cell.length_c   1.000
_cell.angle_alpha   90.00
_cell.angle_beta   90.00
_cell.angle_gamma   90.00
#
_symmetry.space_group_name_H-M   'P 1'
#
loop_
_entity.id
_entity.type
_entity.pdbx_description
1 polymer ?
#
loop_
_entity_poly.entity_id
_entity_poly.type
_entity_poly.pdbx_seq_one_letter_code
_entity_poly.pdbx_strand_id
1 'polypeptide(L)'
;YMNKDFHAEIDEEKNIIDHVVKQKSLNNEQEHAFRIIANHATLGDSNPLTMYIGGMGGTGKSQVIHALHLFFQLRKESGCIKVCAPTGTAAALLSGSTYHSVLGFQQS
;
A
#
# COMPACT_ATOMS: atom_id res chain seq x y z
N TYR A 1 -21.50 25.59 2.41
CA TYR A 1 -21.63 24.36 3.21
C TYR A 1 -20.76 23.22 2.63
N MET A 2 -19.52 23.49 2.20
CA MET A 2 -18.59 22.49 1.64
C MET A 2 -17.15 22.99 1.78
N ASN A 3 -16.61 23.07 3.01
CA ASN A 3 -15.18 23.40 3.13
C ASN A 3 -14.56 22.91 4.44
N LYS A 4 -15.30 22.94 5.55
CA LYS A 4 -14.80 22.44 6.84
C LYS A 4 -14.67 20.91 6.87
N ASP A 5 -15.68 20.21 6.36
CA ASP A 5 -15.72 18.73 6.41
C ASP A 5 -14.65 18.13 5.48
N PHE A 6 -14.52 18.66 4.25
CA PHE A 6 -13.49 18.24 3.31
C PHE A 6 -12.06 18.53 3.80
N HIS A 7 -11.84 19.66 4.47
CA HIS A 7 -10.53 19.98 5.06
C HIS A 7 -10.19 19.02 6.22
N ALA A 8 -11.18 18.68 7.06
CA ALA A 8 -11.00 17.71 8.13
C ALA A 8 -10.67 16.30 7.61
N GLU A 9 -11.31 15.84 6.53
CA GLU A 9 -10.99 14.56 5.88
C GLU A 9 -9.55 14.55 5.35
N ILE A 10 -9.10 15.62 4.67
CA ILE A 10 -7.71 15.73 4.19
C ILE A 10 -6.71 15.69 5.35
N ASP A 11 -7.01 16.38 6.46
CA ASP A 11 -6.14 16.41 7.62
C ASP A 11 -6.06 15.04 8.31
N GLU A 12 -7.18 14.31 8.42
CA GLU A 12 -7.21 12.93 8.93
C GLU A 12 -6.36 11.99 8.07
N GLU A 13 -6.50 12.04 6.75
CA GLU A 13 -5.70 11.22 5.84
C GLU A 13 -4.21 11.51 5.94
N LYS A 14 -3.85 12.80 6.00
CA LYS A 14 -2.46 13.22 6.17
C LYS A 14 -1.89 12.70 7.48
N ASN A 15 -2.66 12.76 8.57
CA ASN A 15 -2.24 12.23 9.87
C ASN A 15 -2.00 10.71 9.83
N ILE A 16 -2.85 9.95 9.13
CA ILE A 16 -2.65 8.51 8.95
C ILE A 16 -1.37 8.25 8.15
N ILE A 17 -1.17 8.95 7.03
CA ILE A 17 0.03 8.76 6.18
C ILE A 17 1.30 9.05 6.99
N ASP A 18 1.36 10.18 7.70
CA ASP A 18 2.52 10.57 8.50
C ASP A 18 2.76 9.60 9.67
N HIS A 19 1.70 9.06 10.26
CA HIS A 19 1.79 8.03 11.28
C HIS A 19 2.41 6.74 10.73
N VAL A 20 1.97 6.27 9.55
CA VAL A 20 2.49 5.06 8.90
C VAL A 20 3.97 5.20 8.57
N VAL A 21 4.38 6.33 7.99
CA VAL A 21 5.80 6.62 7.67
C VAL A 21 6.68 6.45 8.91
N LYS A 22 6.26 7.06 10.03
CA LYS A 22 6.99 6.99 11.30
C LYS A 22 6.97 5.60 11.91
N GLN A 23 5.80 4.95 11.96
CA GLN A 23 5.65 3.63 12.59
C GLN A 23 6.43 2.54 11.83
N LYS A 24 6.53 2.65 10.51
CA LYS A 24 7.26 1.69 9.67
C LYS A 24 8.72 2.07 9.46
N SER A 25 9.17 3.20 9.99
CA SER A 25 10.53 3.71 9.85
C SER A 25 11.01 3.70 8.39
N LEU A 26 10.18 4.24 7.49
CA LEU A 26 10.49 4.25 6.06
C LEU A 26 11.70 5.14 5.78
N ASN A 27 12.59 4.69 4.89
CA ASN A 27 13.61 5.58 4.32
C ASN A 27 12.99 6.49 3.24
N ASN A 28 13.76 7.44 2.72
CA ASN A 28 13.29 8.45 1.78
C ASN A 28 12.65 7.82 0.52
N GLU A 29 13.25 6.77 -0.04
CA GLU A 29 12.76 6.12 -1.26
C GLU A 29 11.47 5.31 -1.00
N GLN A 30 11.42 4.60 0.13
CA GLN A 30 10.25 3.83 0.56
C GLN A 30 9.09 4.76 0.90
N GLU A 31 9.35 5.86 1.62
CA GLU A 31 8.37 6.90 1.95
C GLU A 31 7.82 7.53 0.68
N HIS A 32 8.69 7.90 -0.27
CA HIS A 32 8.26 8.49 -1.53
C HIS A 32 7.32 7.56 -2.30
N ALA A 33 7.68 6.28 -2.43
CA ALA A 33 6.81 5.30 -3.07
C ALA A 33 5.48 5.10 -2.33
N PHE A 34 5.55 4.97 -1.00
CA PHE A 34 4.36 4.83 -0.15
C PHE A 34 3.41 6.02 -0.29
N ARG A 35 3.91 7.26 -0.22
CA ARG A 35 3.09 8.47 -0.31
C ARG A 35 2.41 8.64 -1.66
N ILE A 36 3.07 8.27 -2.77
CA ILE A 36 2.43 8.29 -4.10
C ILE A 36 1.19 7.40 -4.08
N ILE A 37 1.32 6.18 -3.60
CA ILE A 37 0.23 5.20 -3.58
C ILE A 37 -0.87 5.63 -2.59
N ALA A 38 -0.49 6.06 -1.39
CA ALA A 38 -1.44 6.49 -0.36
C ALA A 38 -2.24 7.72 -0.80
N ASN A 39 -1.58 8.74 -1.37
CA ASN A 39 -2.26 9.93 -1.89
C ASN A 39 -3.17 9.60 -3.08
N HIS A 40 -2.76 8.65 -3.94
CA HIS A 40 -3.62 8.23 -5.04
C HIS A 40 -4.90 7.54 -4.53
N ALA A 41 -4.78 6.72 -3.47
CA ALA A 41 -5.93 6.07 -2.84
C ALA A 41 -6.88 7.06 -2.15
N THR A 42 -6.39 8.20 -1.65
CA THR A 42 -7.22 9.22 -0.97
C THR A 42 -7.91 10.17 -1.94
N LEU A 43 -7.28 10.51 -3.07
CA LEU A 43 -7.82 11.47 -4.03
C LEU A 43 -8.94 10.91 -4.91
N GLY A 44 -9.12 9.58 -4.95
CA GLY A 44 -10.18 8.94 -5.74
C GLY A 44 -10.08 9.21 -7.25
N ASP A 45 -8.86 9.39 -7.76
CA ASP A 45 -8.64 9.62 -9.20
C ASP A 45 -9.16 8.43 -10.01
N SER A 46 -9.90 8.73 -11.08
CA SER A 46 -10.44 7.72 -11.99
C SER A 46 -9.37 6.97 -12.79
N ASN A 47 -8.17 7.54 -12.93
CA ASN A 47 -7.09 6.93 -13.68
C ASN A 47 -6.31 5.93 -12.81
N PRO A 48 -6.19 4.65 -13.19
CA PRO A 48 -5.47 3.68 -12.37
C PRO A 48 -3.97 4.01 -12.27
N LEU A 49 -3.43 4.06 -11.05
CA LEU A 49 -2.00 4.15 -10.82
C LEU A 49 -1.30 2.82 -11.16
N THR A 50 -0.43 2.84 -12.16
CA THR A 50 0.49 1.73 -12.46
C THR A 50 1.91 2.12 -12.04
N MET A 51 2.49 1.40 -11.08
CA MET A 51 3.80 1.72 -10.51
C MET A 51 4.72 0.49 -10.49
N TYR A 52 6.00 0.71 -10.84
CA TYR A 52 7.08 -0.26 -10.67
C TYR A 52 8.09 0.27 -9.65
N ILE A 53 8.38 -0.53 -8.61
CA ILE A 53 9.37 -0.21 -7.58
C ILE A 53 10.58 -1.12 -7.76
N GLY A 54 11.63 -0.59 -8.38
CA GLY A 54 12.91 -1.27 -8.59
C GLY A 54 13.88 -1.14 -7.42
N GLY A 55 15.05 -1.76 -7.55
CA GLY A 55 16.16 -1.67 -6.59
C GLY A 55 16.78 -3.02 -6.26
N MET A 56 18.02 -3.00 -5.76
CA MET A 56 18.77 -4.22 -5.41
C MET A 56 18.02 -5.12 -4.42
N GLY A 57 18.31 -6.42 -4.42
CA GLY A 57 17.82 -7.33 -3.38
C GLY A 57 18.21 -6.84 -1.99
N GLY A 58 17.32 -6.96 -1.01
CA GLY A 58 17.60 -6.56 0.38
C GLY A 58 17.35 -5.08 0.72
N THR A 59 16.95 -4.23 -0.22
CA THR A 59 16.67 -2.79 0.04
C THR A 59 15.33 -2.50 0.72
N GLY A 60 14.66 -3.52 1.27
CA GLY A 60 13.42 -3.32 2.01
C GLY A 60 12.21 -2.92 1.16
N LYS A 61 12.16 -3.22 -0.14
CA LYS A 61 10.95 -2.95 -0.98
C LYS A 61 9.67 -3.52 -0.36
N SER A 62 9.74 -4.70 0.26
CA SER A 62 8.63 -5.31 0.99
C SER A 62 8.10 -4.45 2.14
N GLN A 63 8.92 -3.57 2.71
CA GLN A 63 8.50 -2.64 3.77
C GLN A 63 7.43 -1.66 3.26
N VAL A 64 7.50 -1.27 1.98
CA VAL A 64 6.46 -0.42 1.35
C VAL A 64 5.12 -1.15 1.35
N ILE A 65 5.12 -2.46 1.05
CA ILE A 65 3.91 -3.30 1.07
C ILE A 65 3.35 -3.39 2.49
N HIS A 66 4.22 -3.61 3.49
CA HIS A 66 3.80 -3.64 4.89
C HIS A 66 3.26 -2.30 5.40
N ALA A 67 3.78 -1.18 4.89
CA ALA A 67 3.25 0.16 5.16
C ALA A 67 1.86 0.35 4.56
N LEU A 68 1.65 -0.10 3.31
CA LEU A 68 0.33 -0.06 2.67
C LEU A 68 -0.71 -0.90 3.43
N HIS A 69 -0.35 -2.08 3.91
CA HIS A 69 -1.24 -2.87 4.77
C HIS A 69 -1.68 -2.09 6.01
N LEU A 70 -0.74 -1.45 6.71
CA LEU A 70 -1.05 -0.64 7.88
C LEU A 70 -1.93 0.57 7.52
N PHE A 71 -1.63 1.25 6.42
CA PHE A 71 -2.42 2.38 5.92
C PHE A 71 -3.89 2.00 5.69
N PHE A 72 -4.15 0.95 4.91
CA PHE A 72 -5.53 0.48 4.67
C PHE A 72 -6.19 -0.08 5.94
N GLN A 73 -5.42 -0.66 6.86
CA GLN A 73 -5.96 -1.10 8.15
C GLN A 73 -6.43 0.08 9.00
N LEU A 74 -5.66 1.17 9.08
CA LEU A 74 -6.01 2.37 9.85
C LEU A 74 -7.23 3.09 9.27
N ARG A 75 -7.42 2.99 7.95
CA ARG A 75 -8.61 3.45 7.22
C ARG A 75 -9.83 2.53 7.37
N LYS A 76 -9.70 1.39 8.06
CA LYS A 76 -10.74 0.33 8.13
C LYS A 76 -11.12 -0.25 6.75
N GLU A 77 -10.17 -0.23 5.83
CA GLU A 77 -10.28 -0.64 4.43
C GLU A 77 -9.33 -1.81 4.10
N SER A 78 -9.01 -2.67 5.08
CA SER A 78 -8.05 -3.77 4.90
C SER A 78 -8.38 -4.69 3.71
N GLY A 79 -9.65 -4.77 3.29
CA GLY A 79 -10.10 -5.54 2.13
C GLY A 79 -9.81 -4.89 0.77
N CYS A 80 -9.37 -3.63 0.74
CA CYS A 80 -9.10 -2.87 -0.48
C CYS A 80 -7.70 -3.10 -1.05
N ILE A 81 -6.88 -3.95 -0.42
CA ILE A 81 -5.54 -4.31 -0.90
C ILE A 81 -5.43 -5.83 -1.11
N LYS A 82 -4.94 -6.23 -2.29
CA LYS A 82 -4.63 -7.63 -2.61
C LYS A 82 -3.15 -7.76 -2.99
N VAL A 83 -2.39 -8.44 -2.13
CA VAL A 83 -0.95 -8.64 -2.34
C VAL A 83 -0.68 -10.03 -2.92
N CYS A 84 0.13 -10.08 -3.98
CA CYS A 84 0.48 -11.30 -4.67
C CYS A 84 2.00 -11.47 -4.78
N ALA A 85 2.49 -12.71 -4.76
CA ALA A 85 3.90 -13.02 -4.98
C ALA A 85 4.09 -14.28 -5.84
N PRO A 86 5.28 -14.49 -6.44
CA PRO A 86 5.53 -15.65 -7.30
C PRO A 86 5.56 -16.98 -6.54
N THR A 87 6.10 -17.01 -5.32
CA THR A 87 6.31 -18.24 -4.54
C THR A 87 5.54 -18.21 -3.23
N GLY A 88 5.21 -19.38 -2.68
CA GLY A 88 4.47 -19.51 -1.41
C GLY A 88 5.18 -18.82 -0.24
N THR A 89 6.50 -18.94 -0.14
CA THR A 89 7.29 -18.27 0.89
C THR A 89 7.24 -16.74 0.76
N ALA A 90 7.38 -16.20 -0.44
CA ALA A 90 7.30 -14.76 -0.66
C ALA A 90 5.88 -14.22 -0.38
N ALA A 91 4.84 -14.98 -0.74
CA ALA A 91 3.46 -14.63 -0.42
C ALA A 91 3.24 -14.60 1.10
N ALA A 92 3.72 -15.62 1.82
CA ALA A 92 3.60 -15.69 3.28
C ALA A 92 4.31 -14.51 3.98
N LEU A 93 5.51 -14.12 3.52
CA LEU A 93 6.25 -12.97 4.07
C LEU A 93 5.52 -11.63 3.89
N LEU A 94 4.67 -11.53 2.88
CA LEU A 94 3.90 -10.34 2.56
C LEU A 94 2.46 -10.42 3.04
N SER A 95 2.09 -11.47 3.80
CA SER A 95 0.70 -11.75 4.18
C SER A 95 -0.26 -11.76 2.99
N GLY A 96 0.24 -12.21 1.84
CA GLY A 96 -0.46 -12.25 0.56
C GLY A 96 -0.73 -13.66 0.07
N SER A 97 -1.11 -13.77 -1.21
CA SER A 97 -1.36 -15.03 -1.90
C SER A 97 -0.40 -15.20 -3.08
N THR A 98 -0.30 -16.41 -3.66
CA THR A 98 0.48 -16.57 -4.89
C THR A 98 -0.31 -16.07 -6.11
N TYR A 99 0.37 -15.67 -7.18
CA TYR A 99 -0.30 -15.33 -8.45
C TYR A 99 -1.23 -16.45 -8.91
N HIS A 100 -0.80 -17.71 -8.76
CA HIS A 100 -1.59 -18.89 -9.12
C HIS A 100 -2.92 -18.95 -8.37
N SER A 101 -2.90 -18.74 -7.05
CA SER A 101 -4.13 -18.71 -6.24
C SER A 101 -5.04 -17.53 -6.59
N VAL A 102 -4.46 -16.36 -6.89
CA VAL A 102 -5.23 -15.13 -7.13
C VAL A 102 -5.85 -15.08 -8.52
N LEU A 103 -5.12 -15.55 -9.53
CA LEU A 103 -5.52 -15.49 -10.94
C LEU A 103 -6.18 -16.79 -11.43
N GLY A 104 -6.28 -17.81 -10.57
CA GLY A 104 -6.96 -19.06 -10.90
C GLY A 104 -6.20 -19.98 -11.85
N PHE A 105 -4.87 -19.84 -11.94
CA PHE A 105 -4.04 -20.76 -12.72
C PHE A 105 -3.91 -22.10 -11.96
N GLN A 106 -4.91 -22.97 -12.11
CA GLN A 106 -4.81 -24.38 -11.73
C GLN A 106 -4.16 -25.13 -12.90
N GLN A 107 -3.05 -25.84 -12.66
CA GLN A 107 -2.62 -26.90 -13.58
C GLN A 107 -3.64 -28.04 -13.44
N SER A 108 -4.45 -28.21 -14.49
CA SER A 108 -5.26 -29.40 -14.73
C SER A 108 -4.38 -30.61 -15.03
#